data_AF-A0A7Y2ZX95-F1
#
_entry.id   AF-A0A7Y2ZX95-F1
#
_cell.length_a   1.000
_cell.length_b   1.000
_cell.length_c   1.000
_cell.angle_alpha   90.00
_cell.angle_beta   90.00
_cell.angle_gamma   90.00
#
_symmetry.space_group_name_H-M   'P 1'
#
loop_
_entity.id
_entity.type
_entity.pdbx_description
1 polymer ?
#
loop_
_entity_poly.entity_id
_entity_poly.type
_entity_poly.pdbx_seq_one_letter_code
_entity_poly.pdbx_strand_id
1 'polypeptide(L)' 'MRKHELYTDYQDYFEYFGNTEIERIRKQGEKTIRHDWIIFDSVDEAMEFSMISAVSS' A
#
# COMPACT_ATOMS: atom_id res chain seq x y z
N MET A 1 -4.70 8.43 -0.63
CA MET A 1 -3.73 8.28 -1.74
C MET A 1 -3.65 6.81 -2.12
N ARG A 2 -3.41 6.47 -3.39
CA ARG A 2 -3.38 5.07 -3.85
C ARG A 2 -2.03 4.73 -4.43
N LYS A 3 -1.50 3.58 -4.03
CA LYS A 3 -0.23 3.03 -4.51
C LYS A 3 -0.44 1.59 -4.98
N HIS A 4 0.27 1.20 -6.02
CA HIS A 4 0.22 -0.14 -6.56
C HIS A 4 1.64 -0.63 -6.83
N GLU A 5 1.96 -1.83 -6.35
CA GLU A 5 3.25 -2.46 -6.57
C GLU A 5 3.05 -3.84 -7.20
N LEU A 6 3.74 -4.04 -8.32
CA LEU A 6 3.73 -5.27 -9.11
C LEU A 6 4.95 -6.09 -8.78
N TYR A 7 4.72 -7.32 -8.30
CA TYR A 7 5.75 -8.33 -8.09
C TYR A 7 5.49 -9.51 -9.04
N THR A 8 6.49 -10.36 -9.27
CA THR A 8 6.39 -11.49 -10.20
C THR A 8 5.21 -12.42 -9.90
N ASP A 9 4.90 -12.64 -8.62
CA ASP A 9 3.88 -13.60 -8.17
C ASP A 9 2.59 -12.97 -7.64
N TYR A 10 2.59 -11.67 -7.33
CA TYR A 10 1.47 -11.00 -6.70
C TYR A 10 1.49 -9.49 -6.94
N GLN A 11 0.36 -8.87 -6.63
CA GLN A 11 0.13 -7.45 -6.77
C GLN A 11 -0.31 -6.90 -5.41
N ASP A 12 0.37 -5.88 -4.90
CA ASP A 12 -0.08 -5.16 -3.71
C ASP A 12 -0.78 -3.86 -4.13
N TYR A 13 -1.93 -3.63 -3.49
CA TYR A 13 -2.68 -2.38 -3.57
C TYR A 13 -2.66 -1.74 -2.20
N PHE A 14 -2.28 -0.48 -2.15
CA PHE A 14 -2.20 0.29 -0.93
C PHE A 14 -3.14 1.48 -1.01
N GLU A 15 -3.95 1.67 0.03
CA GLU A 15 -4.83 2.82 0.15
C GLU A 15 -4.58 3.55 1.47
N TYR A 16 -4.25 4.83 1.34
CA TYR A 16 -3.97 5.73 2.44
C TYR A 16 -5.16 6.66 2.70
N PHE A 17 -5.65 6.69 3.93
CA PHE A 17 -6.87 7.41 4.34
C PHE A 17 -6.62 8.72 5.11
N GLY A 18 -5.37 9.16 5.26
CA GLY A 18 -5.03 10.40 5.96
C GLY A 18 -4.84 10.24 7.48
N ASN A 19 -4.44 9.05 7.94
CA ASN A 19 -4.13 8.78 9.35
C ASN A 19 -2.74 8.13 9.49
N THR A 20 -2.47 7.37 10.55
CA THR A 20 -1.26 6.55 10.70
C THR A 20 -1.39 5.17 10.07
N GLU A 21 -2.47 4.92 9.33
CA GLU A 21 -2.83 3.59 8.83
C GLU A 21 -2.94 3.58 7.31
N ILE A 22 -2.43 2.51 6.71
CA ILE A 22 -2.52 2.24 5.27
C ILE A 22 -3.11 0.84 5.10
N GLU A 23 -4.20 0.75 4.35
CA GLU A 23 -4.74 -0.54 3.96
C GLU A 23 -3.85 -1.15 2.88
N ARG A 24 -3.56 -2.45 3.01
CA ARG A 24 -2.86 -3.24 2.01
C ARG A 24 -3.72 -4.43 1.61
N ILE A 25 -3.94 -4.57 0.31
CA ILE A 25 -4.60 -5.72 -0.31
C ILE A 25 -3.60 -6.37 -1.25
N ARG A 26 -3.21 -7.61 -0.96
CA ARG A 26 -2.39 -8.44 -1.84
C ARG A 26 -3.26 -9.37 -2.66
N LYS A 27 -3.14 -9.30 -3.98
CA LYS A 27 -3.81 -10.18 -4.92
C LYS A 27 -2.82 -11.06 -5.68
N GLN A 28 -3.18 -12.31 -5.91
CA GLN A 28 -2.50 -13.20 -6.84
C GLN A 28 -3.53 -13.59 -7.92
N GLY A 29 -3.38 -13.01 -9.10
CA GLY A 29 -4.44 -13.01 -10.10
C GLY A 29 -5.70 -12.30 -9.57
N GLU A 30 -6.85 -12.96 -9.65
CA GLU A 30 -8.13 -12.44 -9.15
C GLU A 30 -8.36 -12.70 -7.65
N LYS A 31 -7.50 -13.50 -7.00
CA LYS A 31 -7.68 -13.91 -5.61
C LYS A 31 -6.97 -12.95 -4.65
N THR A 32 -7.69 -12.40 -3.69
CA THR A 32 -7.07 -11.73 -2.53
C THR A 32 -6.46 -12.78 -1.62
N ILE A 33 -5.13 -12.72 -1.45
CA ILE A 33 -4.36 -13.63 -0.58
C ILE A 33 -3.96 -13.00 0.74
N ARG A 34 -3.99 -11.66 0.84
CA ARG A 34 -3.75 -10.94 2.09
C ARG A 34 -4.52 -9.63 2.09
N HIS A 35 -5.08 -9.29 3.24
CA HIS A 35 -5.74 -8.02 3.51
C HIS A 35 -5.38 -7.63 4.92
N ASP A 36 -4.55 -6.60 5.06
CA ASP A 36 -4.01 -6.16 6.34
C ASP A 36 -3.79 -4.65 6.36
N TRP A 37 -3.55 -4.12 7.55
CA TRP A 37 -3.28 -2.71 7.79
C TRP A 37 -1.83 -2.54 8.21
N ILE A 38 -1.15 -1.59 7.58
CA ILE A 38 0.19 -1.16 7.97
C ILE A 38 0.00 0.06 8.86
N ILE A 39 0.49 -0.06 10.10
CA ILE A 39 0.37 0.98 11.12
C ILE A 39 1.74 1.65 11.27
N PHE A 40 1.74 2.97 11.21
CA PHE A 40 2.89 3.83 11.40
C PHE A 40 2.79 4.55 12.75
N ASP A 41 3.91 5.09 13.24
CA ASP A 41 3.92 5.88 14.48
C ASP A 41 3.34 7.28 14.23
N SER A 42 3.57 7.83 13.03
CA SER A 42 3.11 9.16 12.64
C SER A 42 2.42 9.22 11.27
N VAL A 43 1.54 10.23 11.11
CA VAL A 43 0.82 10.53 9.85
C VAL A 43 1.80 10.89 8.73
N ASP A 44 2.90 11.57 9.07
CA ASP A 44 3.98 11.93 8.15
C ASP A 44 4.62 10.69 7.54
N GLU A 45 4.97 9.69 8.36
CA GLU A 45 5.54 8.42 7.89
C GLU A 45 4.59 7.64 6.97
N ALA A 46 3.29 7.59 7.33
CA ALA A 46 2.28 6.96 6.48
C ALA A 46 2.13 7.70 5.14
N MET A 47 2.18 9.03 5.17
CA MET A 47 2.14 9.86 3.97
C MET A 47 3.37 9.61 3.08
N GLU A 48 4.57 9.66 3.64
CA GLU A 48 5.83 9.41 2.93
C GLU A 48 5.84 8.02 2.29
N PHE A 49 5.44 6.98 3.03
CA PHE A 49 5.30 5.63 2.49
C PHE A 49 4.35 5.58 1.28
N SER A 50 3.23 6.30 1.36
CA SER A 50 2.27 6.40 0.26
C SER A 50 2.79 7.23 -0.92
N MET A 51 3.77 8.11 -0.74
CA MET A 51 4.32 8.99 -1.77
C MET A 51 5.54 8.40 -2.51
N ILE A 52 6.39 7.61 -1.83
CA ILE A 52 7.70 7.16 -2.35
C ILE A 52 7.62 6.32 -3.64
N SER A 53 6.48 5.70 -3.97
CA SER A 53 6.32 4.95 -5.23
C SER A 53 5.81 5.78 -6.41
N ALA A 54 5.53 7.07 -6.24
CA ALA A 54 5.12 7.95 -7.34
C ALA A 54 6.30 8.44 -8.20
N VAL A 55 7.54 8.14 -7.79
CA VAL A 55 8.79 8.49 -8.51
C VAL A 55 9.50 7.22 -8.99
N SER A 56 8.83 6.44 -9.81
CA SER A 56 9.46 5.46 -10.70
C SER A 56 8.53 5.23 -11.88
N SER A 57 8.46 6.25 -12.73
CA SER A 57 7.98 6.13 -14.10
C SER A 57 8.67 7.14 -15.00
#